data_AF-A0A972Z9V3-F1
#
_entry.id   AF-A0A972Z9V3-F1
#
_cell.length_a   1.000
_cell.length_b   1.000
_cell.length_c   1.000
_cell.angle_alpha   90.00
_cell.angle_beta   90.00
_cell.angle_gamma   90.00
#
_symmetry.space_group_name_H-M   'P 1'
#
loop_
_entity.id
_entity.type
_entity.pdbx_description
1 polymer ?
#
loop_
_entity_poly.entity_id
_entity_poly.type
_entity_poly.pdbx_seq_one_letter_code
_entity_poly.pdbx_strand_id
1 'polypeptide(L)'
;MLLKTIESYAVFKFDAVVFNIAIDFIDSRIEEELKKHITENYSANKFLLRFTRPSTLVEWKKDVAEVSSLIETNSPVLVVMNHDHPFIDYTPDVFNGLLEKVFPKSENNFGKVLYYSHAPEAISSAINDRTNTKCIRQSGGIYKREVTNRWVVSIWVMTIETLGHILSKAMCDGSSYMGRIDWAGVEYDQLTLTTYVFPREFFKHFDGYGHITGMRLISDIRTAKSPVLQFPGDDDANGIVEFYYQRWIDCFLLAVRDALRSETARDASTKSLFAKAIEESLDLFRIGYLESDVAAGLIHDRRMVAIEGALRSHMYYFGNLLFESIKTDILLIDGEFYQFRNLIKKIVPSVLIKYLRILKTTVSRS
;
A
#
# COMPACT_ATOMS: atom_id res chain seq x y z
N MET A 1 11.81 10.36 -10.49
CA MET A 1 10.83 9.55 -9.74
C MET A 1 10.24 8.50 -10.66
N LEU A 2 9.53 8.87 -11.74
CA LEU A 2 8.97 7.91 -12.71
C LEU A 2 9.98 6.84 -13.18
N LEU A 3 11.16 7.23 -13.65
CA LEU A 3 12.19 6.27 -14.08
C LEU A 3 12.59 5.30 -12.96
N LYS A 4 12.94 5.81 -11.78
CA LYS A 4 13.25 4.96 -10.60
C LYS A 4 12.12 4.01 -10.24
N THR A 5 10.87 4.48 -10.34
CA THR A 5 9.68 3.65 -10.14
C THR A 5 9.68 2.53 -11.17
N ILE A 6 9.73 2.84 -12.47
CA ILE A 6 9.80 1.87 -13.56
C ILE A 6 10.95 0.86 -13.35
N GLU A 7 12.18 1.33 -13.16
CA GLU A 7 13.37 0.49 -12.91
C GLU A 7 13.16 -0.49 -11.75
N SER A 8 12.48 -0.07 -10.67
CA SER A 8 12.25 -0.93 -9.51
C SER A 8 11.38 -2.16 -9.79
N TYR A 9 10.47 -2.11 -10.77
CA TYR A 9 9.64 -3.26 -11.13
C TYR A 9 10.37 -4.25 -12.04
N ALA A 10 11.51 -3.85 -12.65
CA ALA A 10 12.27 -4.73 -13.54
C ALA A 10 12.88 -5.96 -12.82
N VAL A 11 12.82 -5.98 -11.48
CA VAL A 11 13.17 -7.16 -10.67
C VAL A 11 12.22 -8.34 -10.91
N PHE A 12 11.02 -8.09 -11.44
CA PHE A 12 10.02 -9.11 -11.73
C PHE A 12 10.05 -9.53 -13.21
N LYS A 13 9.64 -10.78 -13.46
CA LYS A 13 9.38 -11.29 -14.82
C LYS A 13 7.90 -11.18 -15.13
N PHE A 14 7.56 -10.54 -16.23
CA PHE A 14 6.18 -10.33 -16.66
C PHE A 14 5.92 -11.02 -18.00
N ASP A 15 4.79 -11.70 -18.13
CA ASP A 15 4.35 -12.23 -19.43
C ASP A 15 3.88 -11.12 -20.37
N ALA A 16 3.22 -10.11 -19.80
CA ALA A 16 2.74 -8.92 -20.50
C ALA A 16 3.03 -7.65 -19.69
N VAL A 17 3.43 -6.59 -20.39
CA VAL A 17 3.72 -5.28 -19.78
C VAL A 17 2.99 -4.19 -20.56
N VAL A 18 2.26 -3.35 -19.83
CA VAL A 18 1.48 -2.25 -20.40
C VAL A 18 1.85 -0.95 -19.68
N PHE A 19 2.29 0.04 -20.44
CA PHE A 19 2.60 1.38 -19.98
C PHE A 19 1.67 2.39 -20.63
N ASN A 20 0.89 3.09 -19.81
CA ASN A 20 0.07 4.24 -20.19
C ASN A 20 0.68 5.48 -19.52
N ILE A 21 1.65 6.12 -20.19
CA ILE A 21 2.44 7.23 -19.64
C ILE A 21 1.87 8.54 -20.15
N ALA A 22 1.56 9.47 -19.25
CA ALA A 22 1.22 10.84 -19.61
C ALA A 22 2.13 11.79 -18.83
N ILE A 23 2.92 12.58 -19.55
CA ILE A 23 3.79 13.63 -19.01
C ILE A 23 3.41 14.92 -19.72
N ASP A 24 3.09 15.95 -18.93
CA ASP A 24 2.76 17.26 -19.50
C ASP A 24 3.97 17.80 -20.27
N PHE A 25 3.71 18.30 -21.49
CA PHE A 25 4.73 18.87 -22.39
C PHE A 25 5.85 17.89 -22.79
N ILE A 26 5.56 16.60 -22.84
CA ILE A 26 6.51 15.61 -23.37
C ILE A 26 6.85 15.93 -24.84
N ASP A 27 8.15 15.88 -25.16
CA ASP A 27 8.66 16.00 -26.52
C ASP A 27 9.10 14.62 -27.06
N SER A 28 9.30 14.51 -28.37
CA SER A 28 9.67 13.24 -29.02
C SER A 28 11.00 12.66 -28.51
N ARG A 29 11.94 13.50 -28.06
CA ARG A 29 13.21 13.04 -27.52
C ARG A 29 13.00 12.35 -26.18
N ILE A 30 12.19 12.92 -25.29
CA ILE A 30 11.84 12.30 -24.00
C ILE A 30 11.07 10.99 -24.22
N GLU A 31 10.15 10.95 -25.20
CA GLU A 31 9.46 9.71 -25.57
C GLU A 31 10.43 8.61 -26.03
N GLU A 32 11.38 8.94 -26.90
CA GLU A 32 12.40 8.00 -27.38
C GLU A 32 13.31 7.50 -26.26
N GLU A 33 13.75 8.39 -25.37
CA GLU A 33 14.55 8.04 -24.18
C GLU A 33 13.79 7.09 -23.26
N LEU A 34 12.53 7.39 -22.93
CA LEU A 34 11.68 6.54 -22.10
C LEU A 34 11.43 5.19 -22.76
N LYS A 35 11.11 5.19 -24.06
CA LYS A 35 10.87 3.96 -24.82
C LYS A 35 12.09 3.06 -24.79
N LYS A 36 13.25 3.60 -25.14
CA LYS A 36 14.53 2.87 -25.09
C LYS A 36 14.76 2.28 -23.71
N HIS A 37 14.68 3.12 -22.68
CA HIS A 37 14.95 2.72 -21.31
C HIS A 37 14.00 1.62 -20.81
N ILE A 38 12.70 1.71 -21.12
CA ILE A 38 11.75 0.66 -20.74
C ILE A 38 12.04 -0.64 -21.50
N THR A 39 12.29 -0.58 -22.82
CA THR A 39 12.57 -1.78 -23.62
C THR A 39 13.88 -2.47 -23.24
N GLU A 40 14.86 -1.72 -22.72
CA GLU A 40 16.13 -2.28 -22.24
C GLU A 40 16.00 -2.98 -20.88
N ASN A 41 15.08 -2.54 -20.02
CA ASN A 41 14.92 -3.07 -18.66
C ASN A 41 13.84 -4.16 -18.53
N TYR A 42 12.84 -4.19 -19.42
CA TYR A 42 11.74 -5.15 -19.34
C TYR A 42 11.84 -6.21 -20.42
N SER A 43 11.85 -7.46 -19.98
CA SER A 43 11.68 -8.63 -20.86
C SER A 43 10.28 -9.18 -20.69
N ALA A 44 9.41 -8.96 -21.68
CA ALA A 44 8.05 -9.50 -21.70
C ALA A 44 7.67 -9.95 -23.12
N ASN A 45 6.87 -11.02 -23.21
CA ASN A 45 6.42 -11.56 -24.49
C ASN A 45 5.46 -10.61 -25.20
N LYS A 46 4.65 -9.90 -24.42
CA LYS A 46 3.67 -8.93 -24.90
C LYS A 46 3.97 -7.57 -24.30
N PHE A 47 4.06 -6.56 -25.14
CA PHE A 47 4.48 -5.25 -24.71
C PHE A 47 3.64 -4.16 -25.39
N LEU A 48 3.12 -3.23 -24.60
CA LEU A 48 2.32 -2.11 -25.07
C LEU A 48 2.77 -0.84 -24.36
N LEU A 49 3.25 0.14 -25.11
CA LEU A 49 3.68 1.44 -24.59
C LEU A 49 2.92 2.54 -25.30
N ARG A 50 2.23 3.36 -24.50
CA ARG A 50 1.48 4.52 -24.95
C ARG A 50 1.95 5.75 -24.19
N PHE A 51 2.17 6.84 -24.91
CA PHE A 51 2.42 8.17 -24.35
C PHE A 51 1.12 8.97 -24.15
N THR A 52 0.05 8.24 -23.84
CA THR A 52 -1.23 8.77 -23.39
C THR A 52 -1.74 7.86 -22.28
N ARG A 53 -2.58 8.43 -21.39
CA ARG A 53 -3.28 7.64 -20.38
C ARG A 53 -4.79 7.76 -20.53
N PRO A 54 -5.55 6.70 -20.22
CA PRO A 54 -6.98 6.84 -20.01
C PRO A 54 -7.28 7.89 -18.93
N SER A 55 -8.27 8.73 -19.20
CA SER A 55 -8.62 9.88 -18.36
C SER A 55 -10.11 9.94 -18.06
N THR A 56 -10.92 9.06 -18.66
CA THR A 56 -12.37 8.94 -18.41
C THR A 56 -12.73 7.49 -18.13
N LEU A 57 -13.87 7.25 -17.49
CA LEU A 57 -14.34 5.89 -17.22
C LEU A 57 -14.51 5.06 -18.51
N VAL A 58 -14.95 5.69 -19.60
CA VAL A 58 -15.11 5.04 -20.91
C VAL A 58 -13.75 4.63 -21.48
N GLU A 59 -12.76 5.52 -21.40
CA GLU A 59 -11.39 5.23 -21.84
C GLU A 59 -10.76 4.11 -21.02
N TRP A 60 -10.93 4.12 -19.68
CA TRP A 60 -10.44 3.05 -18.82
C TRP A 60 -11.08 1.69 -19.15
N LYS A 61 -12.40 1.66 -19.38
CA LYS A 61 -13.10 0.44 -19.80
C LYS A 61 -12.58 -0.09 -21.15
N LYS A 62 -12.33 0.81 -22.10
CA LYS A 62 -11.77 0.45 -23.41
C LYS A 62 -10.34 -0.09 -23.28
N ASP A 63 -9.51 0.58 -22.46
CA ASP A 63 -8.14 0.17 -22.19
C ASP A 63 -8.07 -1.24 -21.60
N VAL A 64 -8.84 -1.50 -20.54
CA VAL A 64 -8.91 -2.82 -19.91
C VAL A 64 -9.44 -3.89 -20.87
N ALA A 65 -10.41 -3.56 -21.71
CA ALA A 65 -10.91 -4.48 -22.73
C ALA A 65 -9.81 -4.85 -23.75
N GLU A 66 -9.01 -3.88 -24.21
CA GLU A 66 -7.88 -4.13 -25.12
C GLU A 66 -6.79 -4.97 -24.43
N VAL A 67 -6.40 -4.59 -23.21
CA VAL A 67 -5.36 -5.27 -22.42
C VAL A 67 -5.76 -6.70 -22.06
N SER A 68 -7.06 -6.97 -21.86
CA SER A 68 -7.52 -8.34 -21.56
C SER A 68 -7.18 -9.36 -22.64
N SER A 69 -7.01 -8.93 -23.91
CA SER A 69 -6.54 -9.81 -25.00
C SER A 69 -5.06 -10.19 -24.89
N LEU A 70 -4.27 -9.42 -24.12
CA LEU A 70 -2.84 -9.65 -23.92
C LEU A 70 -2.57 -10.56 -22.72
N ILE A 71 -3.49 -10.68 -21.78
CA ILE A 71 -3.26 -11.34 -20.50
C ILE A 71 -4.07 -12.63 -20.44
N GLU A 72 -3.47 -13.72 -19.97
CA GLU A 72 -4.21 -14.96 -19.75
C GLU A 72 -5.30 -14.74 -18.71
N THR A 73 -6.50 -15.27 -18.98
CA THR A 73 -7.62 -15.23 -18.03
C THR A 73 -7.16 -15.76 -16.67
N ASN A 74 -7.68 -15.17 -15.59
CA ASN A 74 -7.40 -15.59 -14.21
C ASN A 74 -5.98 -15.31 -13.69
N SER A 75 -5.08 -14.76 -14.53
CA SER A 75 -3.73 -14.38 -14.11
C SER A 75 -3.72 -13.10 -13.27
N PRO A 76 -2.88 -13.03 -12.21
CA PRO A 76 -2.72 -11.81 -11.43
C PRO A 76 -2.02 -10.72 -12.25
N VAL A 77 -2.52 -9.51 -12.15
CA VAL A 77 -1.95 -8.29 -12.73
C VAL A 77 -1.60 -7.31 -11.62
N LEU A 78 -0.38 -6.78 -11.68
CA LEU A 78 0.08 -5.72 -10.79
C LEU A 78 -0.43 -4.38 -11.32
N VAL A 79 -1.55 -3.89 -10.77
CA VAL A 79 -2.19 -2.66 -11.24
C VAL A 79 -1.54 -1.46 -10.54
N VAL A 80 -0.75 -0.70 -11.31
CA VAL A 80 -0.06 0.49 -10.81
C VAL A 80 -0.62 1.73 -11.51
N MET A 81 -1.38 2.55 -10.78
CA MET A 81 -1.93 3.81 -11.32
C MET A 81 -1.22 5.05 -10.77
N ASN A 82 -0.17 4.87 -9.97
CA ASN A 82 0.62 5.93 -9.36
C ASN A 82 2.10 5.78 -9.70
N HIS A 83 2.75 6.88 -10.11
CA HIS A 83 4.15 6.88 -10.52
C HIS A 83 5.14 7.00 -9.35
N ASP A 84 4.64 7.05 -8.11
CA ASP A 84 5.42 7.34 -6.91
C ASP A 84 5.54 6.14 -5.95
N HIS A 85 5.15 4.95 -6.40
CA HIS A 85 5.20 3.68 -5.68
C HIS A 85 6.26 2.74 -6.27
N PRO A 86 7.57 2.96 -6.03
CA PRO A 86 8.56 1.96 -6.38
C PRO A 86 8.40 0.67 -5.56
N PHE A 87 8.85 -0.46 -6.12
CA PHE A 87 9.19 -1.65 -5.35
C PHE A 87 10.41 -1.34 -4.47
N ILE A 88 10.35 -1.70 -3.20
CA ILE A 88 11.38 -1.38 -2.21
C ILE A 88 11.97 -2.61 -1.52
N ASP A 89 11.31 -3.75 -1.61
CA ASP A 89 11.73 -4.92 -0.85
C ASP A 89 13.01 -5.56 -1.43
N TYR A 90 13.77 -6.23 -0.57
CA TYR A 90 15.06 -6.84 -0.92
C TYR A 90 14.92 -8.29 -1.41
N THR A 91 13.72 -8.86 -1.38
CA THR A 91 13.44 -10.26 -1.74
C THR A 91 12.21 -10.38 -2.65
N PRO A 92 12.33 -10.12 -3.97
CA PRO A 92 11.22 -10.26 -4.93
C PRO A 92 10.52 -11.63 -4.89
N ASP A 93 11.25 -12.70 -4.57
CA ASP A 93 10.71 -14.06 -4.48
C ASP A 93 9.67 -14.23 -3.38
N VAL A 94 9.75 -13.47 -2.28
CA VAL A 94 8.72 -13.48 -1.23
C VAL A 94 7.41 -12.92 -1.78
N PHE A 95 7.47 -11.86 -2.60
CA PHE A 95 6.28 -11.31 -3.25
C PHE A 95 5.70 -12.31 -4.26
N ASN A 96 6.54 -12.94 -5.10
CA ASN A 96 6.09 -13.95 -6.06
C ASN A 96 5.40 -15.14 -5.35
N GLY A 97 6.01 -15.67 -4.28
CA GLY A 97 5.42 -16.75 -3.49
C GLY A 97 4.11 -16.35 -2.80
N LEU A 98 3.95 -15.07 -2.43
CA LEU A 98 2.67 -14.55 -1.94
C LEU A 98 1.61 -14.51 -3.05
N LEU A 99 1.97 -14.09 -4.26
CA LEU A 99 1.06 -14.08 -5.41
C LEU A 99 0.54 -15.49 -5.72
N GLU A 100 1.41 -16.49 -5.71
CA GLU A 100 1.01 -17.89 -5.96
C GLU A 100 0.03 -18.43 -4.90
N LYS A 101 0.20 -18.00 -3.64
CA LYS A 101 -0.70 -18.39 -2.54
C LYS A 101 -2.08 -17.73 -2.63
N VAL A 102 -2.15 -16.46 -3.04
CA VAL A 102 -3.42 -15.70 -3.11
C VAL A 102 -4.15 -15.97 -4.44
N PHE A 103 -3.40 -16.12 -5.52
CA PHE A 103 -3.87 -16.30 -6.89
C PHE A 103 -3.42 -17.67 -7.47
N PRO A 104 -3.76 -18.80 -6.84
CA PRO A 104 -3.37 -20.10 -7.36
C PRO A 104 -4.03 -20.36 -8.72
N LYS A 105 -3.29 -20.97 -9.65
CA LYS A 105 -3.77 -21.30 -11.00
C LYS A 105 -4.94 -22.28 -11.01
N SER A 106 -5.10 -23.07 -9.94
CA SER A 106 -6.13 -24.09 -9.79
C SER A 106 -7.50 -23.55 -9.35
N GLU A 107 -7.61 -22.26 -9.01
CA GLU A 107 -8.84 -21.67 -8.48
C GLU A 107 -9.34 -20.51 -9.33
N ASN A 108 -10.62 -20.15 -9.17
CA ASN A 108 -11.14 -18.89 -9.67
C ASN A 108 -10.64 -17.72 -8.79
N ASN A 109 -9.90 -16.81 -9.40
CA ASN A 109 -9.32 -15.64 -8.75
C ASN A 109 -10.10 -14.35 -8.98
N PHE A 110 -11.23 -14.41 -9.70
CA PHE A 110 -12.13 -13.28 -9.86
C PHE A 110 -12.60 -12.73 -8.51
N GLY A 111 -12.51 -11.41 -8.34
CA GLY A 111 -12.92 -10.72 -7.12
C GLY A 111 -11.91 -10.78 -5.97
N LYS A 112 -10.77 -11.49 -6.13
CA LYS A 112 -9.66 -11.44 -5.18
C LYS A 112 -8.81 -10.19 -5.45
N VAL A 113 -8.44 -9.47 -4.39
CA VAL A 113 -7.51 -8.33 -4.45
C VAL A 113 -6.48 -8.44 -3.32
N LEU A 114 -5.22 -8.19 -3.61
CA LEU A 114 -4.11 -8.22 -2.64
C LEU A 114 -3.48 -6.82 -2.54
N TYR A 115 -3.38 -6.30 -1.32
CA TYR A 115 -2.57 -5.11 -1.04
C TYR A 115 -1.09 -5.42 -1.24
N TYR A 116 -0.43 -4.66 -2.12
CA TYR A 116 1.03 -4.73 -2.30
C TYR A 116 1.78 -3.59 -1.60
N SER A 117 1.07 -2.51 -1.26
CA SER A 117 1.56 -1.30 -0.59
C SER A 117 0.63 -0.99 0.59
N HIS A 118 1.06 -0.09 1.47
CA HIS A 118 0.31 0.33 2.67
C HIS A 118 0.04 -0.84 3.64
N ALA A 119 0.95 -1.81 3.74
CA ALA A 119 0.90 -2.85 4.76
C ALA A 119 0.78 -2.28 6.18
N PRO A 120 1.43 -1.16 6.58
CA PRO A 120 1.23 -0.61 7.92
C PRO A 120 -0.24 -0.33 8.26
N GLU A 121 -0.97 0.31 7.35
CA GLU A 121 -2.40 0.63 7.55
C GLU A 121 -3.26 -0.61 7.45
N ALA A 122 -3.02 -1.43 6.44
CA ALA A 122 -3.82 -2.61 6.18
C ALA A 122 -3.68 -3.63 7.33
N ILE A 123 -2.48 -3.81 7.88
CA ILE A 123 -2.22 -4.65 9.05
C ILE A 123 -2.76 -4.02 10.32
N SER A 124 -2.49 -2.74 10.58
CA SER A 124 -3.06 -2.07 11.76
C SER A 124 -4.59 -2.19 11.75
N SER A 125 -5.22 -1.90 10.61
CA SER A 125 -6.66 -2.08 10.43
C SER A 125 -7.07 -3.54 10.61
N ALA A 126 -6.33 -4.52 10.13
CA ALA A 126 -6.71 -5.93 10.24
C ALA A 126 -6.67 -6.46 11.69
N ILE A 127 -5.74 -5.98 12.51
CA ILE A 127 -5.56 -6.48 13.89
C ILE A 127 -6.24 -5.60 14.95
N ASN A 128 -6.39 -4.30 14.67
CA ASN A 128 -7.00 -3.33 15.59
C ASN A 128 -8.42 -2.89 15.17
N ASP A 129 -9.02 -3.50 14.13
CA ASP A 129 -10.30 -3.03 13.58
C ASP A 129 -11.38 -2.89 14.66
N ARG A 130 -12.00 -1.71 14.70
CA ARG A 130 -13.10 -1.35 15.61
C ARG A 130 -14.48 -1.56 14.96
N THR A 131 -14.51 -1.92 13.67
CA THR A 131 -15.74 -1.90 12.85
C THR A 131 -16.46 -3.25 12.75
N ASN A 132 -16.08 -4.26 13.53
CA ASN A 132 -16.65 -5.62 13.55
C ASN A 132 -16.59 -6.38 12.21
N THR A 133 -15.89 -5.86 11.20
CA THR A 133 -15.57 -6.62 9.98
C THR A 133 -14.37 -7.51 10.27
N LYS A 134 -14.62 -8.79 10.56
CA LYS A 134 -13.59 -9.76 10.93
C LYS A 134 -12.63 -9.99 9.77
N CYS A 135 -11.42 -9.44 9.84
CA CYS A 135 -10.28 -9.99 9.13
C CYS A 135 -9.93 -11.37 9.72
N ILE A 136 -9.81 -12.38 8.88
CA ILE A 136 -9.50 -13.75 9.28
C ILE A 136 -8.07 -14.05 8.84
N ARG A 137 -7.19 -14.31 9.81
CA ARG A 137 -5.82 -14.80 9.54
C ARG A 137 -5.90 -16.18 8.89
N GLN A 138 -5.33 -16.29 7.71
CA GLN A 138 -5.13 -17.52 6.95
C GLN A 138 -3.74 -18.11 7.24
N SER A 139 -3.46 -19.28 6.65
CA SER A 139 -2.12 -19.89 6.69
C SER A 139 -1.06 -18.94 6.14
N GLY A 140 0.14 -18.97 6.73
CA GLY A 140 1.28 -18.19 6.26
C GLY A 140 1.17 -16.69 6.54
N GLY A 141 0.35 -16.25 7.50
CA GLY A 141 0.30 -14.84 7.93
C GLY A 141 -0.51 -13.91 7.03
N ILE A 142 -1.20 -14.45 6.02
CA ILE A 142 -2.08 -13.67 5.13
C ILE A 142 -3.38 -13.36 5.88
N TYR A 143 -3.83 -12.12 5.87
CA TYR A 143 -5.13 -11.71 6.39
C TYR A 143 -6.12 -11.61 5.25
N LYS A 144 -7.27 -12.28 5.39
CA LYS A 144 -8.38 -12.26 4.44
C LYS A 144 -9.55 -11.48 5.02
N ARG A 145 -10.18 -10.62 4.20
CA ARG A 145 -11.43 -9.93 4.52
C ARG A 145 -12.42 -10.15 3.38
N GLU A 146 -13.58 -10.69 3.71
CA GLU A 146 -14.71 -10.79 2.77
C GLU A 146 -15.50 -9.49 2.87
N VAL A 147 -15.65 -8.78 1.75
CA VAL A 147 -16.38 -7.52 1.55
C VAL A 147 -15.59 -6.23 1.80
N THR A 148 -15.18 -5.62 0.70
CA THR A 148 -15.00 -4.17 0.52
C THR A 148 -16.14 -3.66 -0.36
N ASN A 149 -17.09 -2.92 0.21
CA ASN A 149 -18.26 -2.42 -0.54
C ASN A 149 -18.17 -0.96 -0.97
N ARG A 150 -17.18 -0.19 -0.49
CA ARG A 150 -17.17 1.27 -0.67
C ARG A 150 -15.80 1.92 -0.93
N TRP A 151 -14.69 1.20 -0.76
CA TRP A 151 -13.36 1.76 -0.94
C TRP A 151 -12.51 0.82 -1.78
N VAL A 152 -12.25 1.22 -3.02
CA VAL A 152 -11.28 0.62 -3.93
C VAL A 152 -10.02 1.46 -3.86
N VAL A 153 -8.85 0.83 -3.88
CA VAL A 153 -7.56 1.53 -3.90
C VAL A 153 -6.72 1.10 -5.10
N SER A 154 -5.90 2.02 -5.61
CA SER A 154 -5.04 1.83 -6.79
C SER A 154 -3.71 1.12 -6.51
N ILE A 155 -3.69 0.30 -5.45
CA ILE A 155 -2.50 -0.38 -4.90
C ILE A 155 -2.74 -1.89 -4.71
N TRP A 156 -3.45 -2.49 -5.66
CA TRP A 156 -3.88 -3.87 -5.60
C TRP A 156 -3.31 -4.71 -6.73
N VAL A 157 -2.92 -5.93 -6.39
CA VAL A 157 -2.84 -7.04 -7.36
C VAL A 157 -4.22 -7.67 -7.45
N MET A 158 -4.69 -7.93 -8.67
CA MET A 158 -6.00 -8.53 -8.96
C MET A 158 -5.96 -9.19 -10.34
N THR A 159 -7.02 -9.84 -10.79
CA THR A 159 -7.08 -10.27 -12.20
C THR A 159 -7.59 -9.14 -13.10
N ILE A 160 -7.32 -9.20 -14.41
CA ILE A 160 -7.78 -8.17 -15.36
C ILE A 160 -9.32 -8.12 -15.44
N GLU A 161 -9.99 -9.26 -15.27
CA GLU A 161 -11.45 -9.38 -15.19
C GLU A 161 -12.00 -8.70 -13.93
N THR A 162 -11.26 -8.82 -12.82
CA THR A 162 -11.61 -8.13 -11.57
C THR A 162 -11.50 -6.62 -11.74
N LEU A 163 -10.45 -6.12 -12.40
CA LEU A 163 -10.31 -4.70 -12.73
C LEU A 163 -11.45 -4.22 -13.64
N GLY A 164 -11.80 -5.00 -14.67
CA GLY A 164 -12.92 -4.71 -15.55
C GLY A 164 -14.26 -4.65 -14.81
N HIS A 165 -14.47 -5.57 -13.87
CA HIS A 165 -15.66 -5.57 -13.01
C HIS A 165 -15.73 -4.33 -12.11
N ILE A 166 -14.62 -3.95 -11.46
CA ILE A 166 -14.50 -2.73 -10.66
C ILE A 166 -14.90 -1.51 -11.51
N LEU A 167 -14.32 -1.35 -12.70
CA LEU A 167 -14.66 -0.24 -13.60
C LEU A 167 -16.12 -0.30 -14.06
N SER A 168 -16.69 -1.49 -14.27
CA SER A 168 -18.11 -1.62 -14.64
C SER A 168 -19.06 -1.07 -13.58
N LYS A 169 -18.64 -1.11 -12.30
CA LYS A 169 -19.38 -0.64 -11.12
C LYS A 169 -19.05 0.79 -10.70
N ALA A 170 -18.04 1.41 -11.30
CA ALA A 170 -17.66 2.78 -10.98
C ALA A 170 -18.75 3.77 -11.44
N MET A 171 -19.07 4.70 -10.55
CA MET A 171 -19.94 5.87 -10.75
C MET A 171 -19.08 7.11 -10.60
N CYS A 172 -19.10 8.00 -11.59
CA CYS A 172 -18.34 9.25 -11.57
C CYS A 172 -19.32 10.42 -11.49
N ASP A 173 -19.75 10.76 -10.28
CA ASP A 173 -20.72 11.84 -10.08
C ASP A 173 -20.06 13.21 -10.34
N GLY A 174 -20.39 13.80 -11.50
CA GLY A 174 -20.10 15.22 -11.77
C GLY A 174 -18.71 15.56 -12.32
N SER A 175 -17.85 14.58 -12.63
CA SER A 175 -16.59 14.84 -13.35
C SER A 175 -16.44 13.95 -14.57
N SER A 176 -16.05 14.53 -15.71
CA SER A 176 -15.65 13.77 -16.89
C SER A 176 -14.30 13.09 -16.71
N TYR A 177 -13.52 13.52 -15.72
CA TYR A 177 -12.15 13.08 -15.50
C TYR A 177 -12.03 12.07 -14.36
N MET A 178 -11.46 10.91 -14.68
CA MET A 178 -11.13 9.82 -13.78
C MET A 178 -9.66 9.46 -13.98
N GLY A 179 -8.79 10.00 -13.12
CA GLY A 179 -7.34 9.75 -13.23
C GLY A 179 -6.90 8.33 -12.85
N ARG A 180 -7.65 7.67 -11.98
CA ARG A 180 -7.42 6.30 -11.45
C ARG A 180 -8.69 5.80 -10.75
N ILE A 181 -8.72 4.52 -10.38
CA ILE A 181 -9.88 3.87 -9.76
C ILE A 181 -10.28 4.48 -8.40
N ASP A 182 -9.32 4.94 -7.62
CA ASP A 182 -9.54 5.57 -6.30
C ASP A 182 -9.46 7.11 -6.36
N TRP A 183 -9.75 7.69 -7.53
CA TRP A 183 -9.73 9.14 -7.71
C TRP A 183 -10.89 9.82 -6.98
N ALA A 184 -10.67 11.07 -6.56
CA ALA A 184 -11.72 11.84 -5.87
C ALA A 184 -12.95 12.01 -6.78
N GLY A 185 -14.13 11.64 -6.25
CA GLY A 185 -15.40 11.67 -7.00
C GLY A 185 -15.74 10.36 -7.72
N VAL A 186 -14.89 9.33 -7.62
CA VAL A 186 -15.24 7.97 -8.04
C VAL A 186 -15.91 7.25 -6.87
N GLU A 187 -17.13 6.78 -7.11
CA GLU A 187 -17.89 5.93 -6.19
C GLU A 187 -18.17 4.57 -6.85
N TYR A 188 -18.65 3.60 -6.07
CA TYR A 188 -18.90 2.25 -6.57
C TYR A 188 -20.29 1.76 -6.16
N ASP A 189 -21.05 1.26 -7.14
CA ASP A 189 -22.31 0.57 -6.89
C ASP A 189 -22.04 -0.89 -6.51
N GLN A 190 -22.53 -1.30 -5.33
CA GLN A 190 -22.54 -2.69 -4.82
C GLN A 190 -21.38 -3.56 -5.32
N LEU A 191 -20.15 -3.20 -4.95
CA LEU A 191 -18.96 -3.98 -5.24
C LEU A 191 -18.70 -4.98 -4.11
N THR A 192 -18.39 -6.24 -4.44
CA THR A 192 -17.99 -7.24 -3.43
C THR A 192 -16.66 -7.84 -3.85
N LEU A 193 -15.63 -7.51 -3.09
CA LEU A 193 -14.29 -8.06 -3.27
C LEU A 193 -13.85 -8.81 -2.02
N THR A 194 -12.96 -9.79 -2.23
CA THR A 194 -12.22 -10.46 -1.18
C THR A 194 -10.82 -9.87 -1.13
N THR A 195 -10.51 -9.23 -0.02
CA THR A 195 -9.24 -8.53 0.18
C THR A 195 -8.26 -9.41 0.94
N TYR A 196 -7.01 -9.40 0.48
CA TYR A 196 -5.86 -10.04 1.13
C TYR A 196 -4.82 -8.99 1.53
N VAL A 197 -4.21 -9.19 2.68
CA VAL A 197 -3.14 -8.34 3.22
C VAL A 197 -2.05 -9.23 3.79
N PHE A 198 -0.79 -8.84 3.61
CA PHE A 198 0.37 -9.56 4.12
C PHE A 198 1.25 -8.62 4.96
N PRO A 199 1.84 -9.07 6.09
CA PRO A 199 2.60 -8.21 7.02
C PRO A 199 4.03 -7.92 6.53
N ARG A 200 4.18 -7.46 5.28
CA ARG A 200 5.43 -7.02 4.68
C ARG A 200 5.16 -5.95 3.63
N GLU A 201 5.97 -4.90 3.62
CA GLU A 201 5.83 -3.79 2.68
C GLU A 201 6.68 -4.05 1.44
N PHE A 202 6.03 -4.28 0.29
CA PHE A 202 6.76 -4.55 -0.95
C PHE A 202 7.00 -3.28 -1.77
N PHE A 203 6.07 -2.34 -1.73
CA PHE A 203 6.12 -1.08 -2.47
C PHE A 203 5.82 0.06 -1.53
N LYS A 204 6.46 1.22 -1.69
CA LYS A 204 6.28 2.34 -0.76
C LYS A 204 6.32 3.66 -1.50
N HIS A 205 5.53 4.64 -1.07
CA HIS A 205 5.63 5.99 -1.61
C HIS A 205 7.04 6.60 -1.41
N PHE A 206 7.51 7.43 -2.36
CA PHE A 206 8.81 8.13 -2.20
C PHE A 206 8.86 9.08 -1.00
N ASP A 207 7.74 9.67 -0.59
CA ASP A 207 7.62 10.50 0.62
C ASP A 207 7.37 9.66 1.89
N GLY A 208 7.38 8.33 1.73
CA GLY A 208 7.10 7.37 2.78
C GLY A 208 5.68 7.48 3.30
N TYR A 209 5.51 7.12 4.57
CA TYR A 209 4.21 7.13 5.24
C TYR A 209 4.14 8.18 6.33
N GLY A 210 4.93 9.25 6.24
CA GLY A 210 4.92 10.31 7.25
C GLY A 210 3.52 10.94 7.42
N HIS A 211 2.72 10.95 6.37
CA HIS A 211 1.34 11.46 6.39
C HIS A 211 0.33 10.49 7.05
N ILE A 212 0.70 9.22 7.25
CA ILE A 212 -0.16 8.13 7.75
C ILE A 212 0.26 7.69 9.14
N THR A 213 1.55 7.44 9.29
CA THR A 213 2.16 6.99 10.55
C THR A 213 2.39 8.13 11.52
N GLY A 214 2.35 9.40 11.06
CA GLY A 214 2.71 10.58 11.85
C GLY A 214 4.20 10.66 12.19
N MET A 215 4.92 9.57 12.01
CA MET A 215 6.30 9.36 12.41
C MET A 215 7.19 9.48 11.18
N ARG A 216 7.97 10.57 11.11
CA ARG A 216 9.04 10.73 10.11
C ARG A 216 10.29 9.97 10.53
N LEU A 217 10.12 8.70 10.91
CA LEU A 217 11.23 7.84 11.30
C LEU A 217 11.85 7.26 10.01
N ILE A 218 12.53 8.15 9.28
CA ILE A 218 13.47 7.84 8.18
C ILE A 218 12.77 7.28 6.92
N SER A 219 12.71 8.10 5.85
CA SER A 219 12.48 7.58 4.50
C SER A 219 13.38 8.27 3.49
N ASP A 220 14.61 7.77 3.36
CA ASP A 220 15.62 8.26 2.42
C ASP A 220 15.49 7.64 1.02
N ILE A 221 14.33 7.06 0.66
CA ILE A 221 14.11 6.48 -0.68
C ILE A 221 14.27 7.55 -1.77
N ARG A 222 13.89 8.80 -1.47
CA ARG A 222 14.02 9.91 -2.42
C ARG A 222 15.47 10.17 -2.83
N THR A 223 16.40 10.08 -1.88
CA THR A 223 17.84 10.35 -2.07
C THR A 223 18.65 9.09 -2.40
N ALA A 224 18.10 7.90 -2.15
CA ALA A 224 18.74 6.63 -2.46
C ALA A 224 19.03 6.48 -3.97
N LYS A 225 20.16 5.84 -4.29
CA LYS A 225 20.53 5.50 -5.68
C LYS A 225 19.55 4.51 -6.30
N SER A 226 19.14 3.51 -5.52
CA SER A 226 18.10 2.53 -5.87
C SER A 226 17.00 2.58 -4.81
N PRO A 227 15.71 2.46 -5.18
CA PRO A 227 14.64 2.28 -4.21
C PRO A 227 14.59 0.86 -3.64
N VAL A 228 15.13 -0.13 -4.36
CA VAL A 228 15.21 -1.53 -3.92
C VAL A 228 16.25 -1.62 -2.81
N LEU A 229 15.83 -2.07 -1.63
CA LEU A 229 16.69 -2.18 -0.47
C LEU A 229 17.73 -3.29 -0.65
N GLN A 230 18.87 -3.09 -0.01
CA GLN A 230 19.93 -4.10 0.04
C GLN A 230 19.91 -4.72 1.42
N PHE A 231 19.83 -6.05 1.47
CA PHE A 231 20.01 -6.77 2.71
C PHE A 231 21.47 -6.66 3.17
N PRO A 232 21.74 -6.45 4.48
CA PRO A 232 23.10 -6.45 5.00
C PRO A 232 23.79 -7.79 4.72
N GLY A 233 25.11 -7.79 4.55
CA GLY A 233 25.86 -9.04 4.39
C GLY A 233 25.75 -9.93 5.63
N ASP A 234 25.78 -11.24 5.43
CA ASP A 234 25.53 -12.24 6.49
C ASP A 234 26.46 -12.11 7.72
N ASP A 235 27.66 -11.56 7.53
CA ASP A 235 28.68 -11.38 8.56
C ASP A 235 28.42 -10.15 9.47
N ASP A 236 27.51 -9.26 9.09
CA ASP A 236 27.17 -8.05 9.85
C ASP A 236 25.94 -8.26 10.75
N ALA A 237 26.14 -9.00 11.84
CA ALA A 237 25.04 -9.32 12.76
C ALA A 237 24.34 -8.08 13.34
N ASN A 238 25.07 -7.00 13.61
CA ASN A 238 24.47 -5.75 14.12
C ASN A 238 23.68 -5.04 13.03
N GLY A 239 24.24 -4.94 11.81
CA GLY A 239 23.55 -4.36 10.67
C GLY A 239 22.26 -5.11 10.33
N ILE A 240 22.23 -6.44 10.44
CA ILE A 240 21.00 -7.24 10.26
C ILE A 240 19.93 -6.86 11.29
N VAL A 241 20.29 -6.72 12.57
CA VAL A 241 19.32 -6.36 13.61
C VAL A 241 18.80 -4.94 13.40
N GLU A 242 19.67 -3.97 13.09
CA GLU A 242 19.28 -2.59 12.79
C GLU A 242 18.37 -2.51 11.55
N PHE A 243 18.71 -3.27 10.51
CA PHE A 243 17.92 -3.39 9.30
C PHE A 243 16.50 -3.87 9.60
N TYR A 244 16.38 -4.99 10.32
CA TYR A 244 15.08 -5.55 10.70
C TYR A 244 14.32 -4.66 11.67
N TYR A 245 15.00 -3.98 12.59
CA TYR A 245 14.37 -3.02 13.47
C TYR A 245 13.74 -1.86 12.68
N GLN A 246 14.43 -1.32 11.67
CA GLN A 246 13.84 -0.29 10.81
C GLN A 246 12.65 -0.82 10.00
N ARG A 247 12.71 -2.06 9.49
CA ARG A 247 11.54 -2.68 8.82
C ARG A 247 10.35 -2.81 9.78
N TRP A 248 10.61 -3.15 11.04
CA TRP A 248 9.57 -3.23 12.05
C TRP A 248 8.94 -1.86 12.34
N ILE A 249 9.76 -0.83 12.52
CA ILE A 249 9.30 0.55 12.71
C ILE A 249 8.41 0.98 11.54
N ASP A 250 8.87 0.76 10.32
CA ASP A 250 8.17 1.14 9.09
C ASP A 250 6.79 0.46 8.98
N CYS A 251 6.68 -0.81 9.37
CA CYS A 251 5.50 -1.64 9.10
C CYS A 251 4.53 -1.81 10.27
N PHE A 252 5.00 -1.75 11.51
CA PHE A 252 4.20 -2.20 12.65
C PHE A 252 4.04 -1.17 13.77
N LEU A 253 4.83 -0.11 13.78
CA LEU A 253 4.70 0.92 14.82
C LEU A 253 3.32 1.61 14.78
N LEU A 254 2.70 1.69 13.59
CA LEU A 254 1.33 2.12 13.40
C LEU A 254 0.31 1.23 14.14
N ALA A 255 0.51 -0.09 14.07
CA ALA A 255 -0.35 -1.05 14.74
C ALA A 255 -0.21 -0.97 16.27
N VAL A 256 1.00 -0.74 16.77
CA VAL A 256 1.27 -0.49 18.20
C VAL A 256 0.56 0.78 18.69
N ARG A 257 0.64 1.87 17.91
CA ARG A 257 -0.07 3.13 18.19
C ARG A 257 -1.58 2.93 18.27
N ASP A 258 -2.16 2.27 17.27
CA ASP A 258 -3.61 2.13 17.18
C ASP A 258 -4.17 1.19 18.28
N ALA A 259 -3.40 0.18 18.68
CA ALA A 259 -3.72 -0.67 19.85
C ALA A 259 -3.81 0.16 21.14
N LEU A 260 -2.82 1.04 21.38
CA LEU A 260 -2.83 1.97 22.53
C LEU A 260 -3.99 2.95 22.48
N ARG A 261 -4.39 3.40 21.28
CA ARG A 261 -5.52 4.30 21.07
C ARG A 261 -6.88 3.61 21.24
N SER A 262 -6.98 2.29 21.07
CA SER A 262 -8.26 1.55 21.13
C SER A 262 -8.72 1.16 22.53
N GLU A 263 -7.81 1.11 23.49
CA GLU A 263 -8.06 0.52 24.81
C GLU A 263 -8.18 1.55 25.95
N THR A 264 -8.68 2.76 25.66
CA THR A 264 -9.00 3.79 26.68
C THR A 264 -10.11 3.39 27.68
N ALA A 265 -10.47 2.10 27.79
CA ALA A 265 -11.59 1.59 28.59
C ALA A 265 -11.31 0.30 29.39
N ARG A 266 -10.05 -0.08 29.70
CA ARG A 266 -9.73 -1.27 30.53
C ARG A 266 -8.74 -1.01 31.65
N ASP A 267 -8.79 -1.84 32.70
CA ASP A 267 -7.96 -1.80 33.94
C ASP A 267 -6.45 -2.06 33.73
N ALA A 268 -5.98 -2.22 32.49
CA ALA A 268 -4.57 -2.46 32.20
C ALA A 268 -3.79 -1.14 32.18
N SER A 269 -2.60 -1.12 32.78
CA SER A 269 -1.71 0.05 32.63
C SER A 269 -1.31 0.24 31.17
N THR A 270 -1.20 1.50 30.71
CA THR A 270 -0.78 1.84 29.35
C THR A 270 0.57 1.21 28.98
N LYS A 271 1.47 1.02 29.96
CA LYS A 271 2.75 0.33 29.77
C LYS A 271 2.58 -1.16 29.48
N SER A 272 1.65 -1.84 30.17
CA SER A 272 1.31 -3.24 29.90
C SER A 272 0.73 -3.41 28.50
N LEU A 273 -0.17 -2.51 28.10
CA LEU A 273 -0.74 -2.50 26.74
C LEU A 273 0.33 -2.27 25.68
N PHE A 274 1.27 -1.35 25.91
CA PHE A 274 2.39 -1.09 25.01
C PHE A 274 3.27 -2.34 24.83
N ALA A 275 3.66 -2.99 25.94
CA ALA A 275 4.45 -4.20 25.90
C ALA A 275 3.74 -5.33 25.14
N LYS A 276 2.44 -5.51 25.38
CA LYS A 276 1.61 -6.49 24.67
C LYS A 276 1.55 -6.19 23.16
N ALA A 277 1.32 -4.93 22.79
CA ALA A 277 1.26 -4.53 21.39
C ALA A 277 2.60 -4.72 20.66
N ILE A 278 3.73 -4.50 21.36
CA ILE A 278 5.06 -4.84 20.83
C ILE A 278 5.15 -6.34 20.54
N GLU A 279 4.82 -7.21 21.49
CA GLU A 279 4.92 -8.67 21.28
C GLU A 279 3.98 -9.18 20.19
N GLU A 280 2.74 -8.67 20.12
CA GLU A 280 1.82 -8.99 19.02
C GLU A 280 2.37 -8.55 17.66
N SER A 281 2.97 -7.37 17.59
CA SER A 281 3.61 -6.88 16.36
C SER A 281 4.86 -7.68 15.98
N LEU A 282 5.58 -8.23 16.96
CA LEU A 282 6.76 -9.06 16.75
C LEU A 282 6.38 -10.44 16.19
N ASP A 283 5.25 -11.03 16.60
CA ASP A 283 4.74 -12.25 15.94
C ASP A 283 4.42 -12.01 14.46
N LEU A 284 3.79 -10.88 14.14
CA LEU A 284 3.51 -10.51 12.75
C LEU A 284 4.79 -10.29 11.94
N PHE A 285 5.76 -9.60 12.53
CA PHE A 285 7.08 -9.38 11.95
C PHE A 285 7.80 -10.70 11.69
N ARG A 286 7.77 -11.62 12.65
CA ARG A 286 8.37 -12.95 12.55
C ARG A 286 7.86 -13.69 11.32
N ILE A 287 6.56 -13.63 11.03
CA ILE A 287 5.97 -14.31 9.86
C ILE A 287 6.28 -13.57 8.55
N GLY A 288 6.03 -12.27 8.51
CA GLY A 288 6.16 -11.47 7.30
C GLY A 288 7.61 -11.31 6.83
N TYR A 289 8.55 -11.20 7.77
CA TYR A 289 9.97 -10.96 7.50
C TYR A 289 10.81 -12.20 7.80
N LEU A 290 10.92 -12.63 9.05
CA LEU A 290 11.91 -13.64 9.42
C LEU A 290 11.66 -15.02 8.79
N GLU A 291 10.46 -15.58 8.93
CA GLU A 291 10.08 -16.87 8.33
C GLU A 291 10.14 -16.81 6.80
N SER A 292 9.70 -15.68 6.22
CA SER A 292 9.71 -15.48 4.77
C SER A 292 11.14 -15.37 4.23
N ASP A 293 12.05 -14.71 4.95
CA ASP A 293 13.46 -14.60 4.59
C ASP A 293 14.21 -15.93 4.79
N VAL A 294 13.84 -16.73 5.80
CA VAL A 294 14.32 -18.13 5.92
C VAL A 294 13.85 -18.95 4.71
N ALA A 295 12.57 -18.85 4.33
CA ALA A 295 12.02 -19.57 3.19
C ALA A 295 12.67 -19.15 1.86
N ALA A 296 13.08 -17.89 1.75
CA ALA A 296 13.82 -17.36 0.60
C ALA A 296 15.33 -17.66 0.65
N GLY A 297 15.82 -18.32 1.71
CA GLY A 297 17.24 -18.66 1.87
C GLY A 297 18.15 -17.47 2.19
N LEU A 298 17.58 -16.34 2.59
CA LEU A 298 18.33 -15.12 2.91
C LEU A 298 18.97 -15.19 4.29
N ILE A 299 18.30 -15.84 5.25
CA ILE A 299 18.87 -16.13 6.57
C ILE A 299 18.68 -17.61 6.91
N HIS A 300 19.60 -18.16 7.70
CA HIS A 300 19.50 -19.54 8.16
C HIS A 300 18.50 -19.67 9.31
N ASP A 301 17.70 -20.74 9.34
CA ASP A 301 16.69 -21.00 10.39
C ASP A 301 17.23 -20.87 11.83
N ARG A 302 18.45 -21.37 12.09
CA ARG A 302 19.15 -21.33 13.37
C ARG A 302 19.44 -19.92 13.86
N ARG A 303 19.52 -18.94 12.95
CA ARG A 303 19.75 -17.54 13.28
C ARG A 303 18.45 -16.80 13.59
N MET A 304 17.30 -17.31 13.13
CA MET A 304 16.01 -16.65 13.30
C MET A 304 15.72 -16.35 14.78
N VAL A 305 15.88 -17.33 15.66
CA VAL A 305 15.62 -17.17 17.11
C VAL A 305 16.56 -16.14 17.75
N ALA A 306 17.83 -16.13 17.35
CA ALA A 306 18.81 -15.17 17.84
C ALA A 306 18.52 -13.74 17.35
N ILE A 307 18.13 -13.59 16.08
CA ILE A 307 17.75 -12.30 15.49
C ILE A 307 16.47 -11.78 16.15
N GLU A 308 15.44 -12.63 16.33
CA GLU A 308 14.21 -12.26 17.02
C GLU A 308 14.49 -11.81 18.46
N GLY A 309 15.33 -12.54 19.18
CA GLY A 309 15.75 -12.19 20.54
C GLY A 309 16.47 -10.84 20.60
N ALA A 310 17.45 -10.63 19.72
CA ALA A 310 18.20 -9.37 19.64
C ALA A 310 17.29 -8.19 19.25
N LEU A 311 16.40 -8.40 18.28
CA LEU A 311 15.43 -7.42 17.85
C LEU A 311 14.46 -7.05 18.98
N ARG A 312 13.92 -8.03 19.71
CA ARG A 312 13.08 -7.80 20.90
C ARG A 312 13.81 -6.97 21.94
N SER A 313 15.07 -7.32 22.25
CA SER A 313 15.90 -6.54 23.17
C SER A 313 16.13 -5.10 22.68
N HIS A 314 16.36 -4.91 21.38
CA HIS A 314 16.56 -3.60 20.77
C HIS A 314 15.29 -2.73 20.88
N MET A 315 14.11 -3.29 20.59
CA MET A 315 12.82 -2.61 20.76
C MET A 315 12.60 -2.16 22.21
N TYR A 316 12.87 -3.02 23.19
CA TYR A 316 12.71 -2.67 24.60
C TYR A 316 13.76 -1.68 25.09
N TYR A 317 14.99 -1.74 24.58
CA TYR A 317 16.03 -0.76 24.87
C TYR A 317 15.59 0.65 24.46
N PHE A 318 14.95 0.79 23.29
CA PHE A 318 14.35 2.05 22.83
C PHE A 318 12.90 2.26 23.29
N GLY A 319 12.37 1.39 24.17
CA GLY A 319 10.94 1.33 24.48
C GLY A 319 10.37 2.63 25.04
N ASN A 320 11.11 3.34 25.91
CA ASN A 320 10.66 4.64 26.45
C ASN A 320 10.56 5.71 25.36
N LEU A 321 11.52 5.75 24.43
CA LEU A 321 11.52 6.71 23.31
C LEU A 321 10.35 6.43 22.36
N LEU A 322 10.14 5.15 22.03
CA LEU A 322 9.02 4.71 21.20
C LEU A 322 7.68 5.05 21.86
N PHE A 323 7.54 4.77 23.15
CA PHE A 323 6.33 5.05 23.91
C PHE A 323 5.97 6.53 23.92
N GLU A 324 6.92 7.41 24.23
CA GLU A 324 6.67 8.87 24.23
C GLU A 324 6.38 9.41 22.83
N SER A 325 7.03 8.85 21.80
CA SER A 325 6.75 9.22 20.39
C SER A 325 5.32 8.85 20.00
N ILE A 326 4.90 7.62 20.29
CA ILE A 326 3.55 7.13 20.03
C ILE A 326 2.51 7.93 20.82
N LYS A 327 2.75 8.19 22.11
CA LYS A 327 1.85 8.98 22.95
C LYS A 327 1.68 10.40 22.40
N THR A 328 2.77 11.02 21.96
CA THR A 328 2.72 12.34 21.31
C THR A 328 1.87 12.30 20.04
N ASP A 329 2.05 11.27 19.19
CA ASP A 329 1.24 11.12 17.97
C ASP A 329 -0.24 10.93 18.28
N ILE A 330 -0.59 10.08 19.25
CA ILE A 330 -1.97 9.89 19.71
C ILE A 330 -2.58 11.22 20.17
N LEU A 331 -1.85 12.01 20.96
CA LEU A 331 -2.31 13.34 21.40
C LEU A 331 -2.54 14.31 20.24
N LEU A 332 -1.70 14.25 19.19
CA LEU A 332 -1.86 15.09 17.99
C LEU A 332 -3.07 14.66 17.14
N ILE A 333 -3.35 13.36 17.07
CA ILE A 333 -4.48 12.80 16.33
C ILE A 333 -5.80 13.05 17.06
N ASP A 334 -5.84 12.82 18.38
CA ASP A 334 -7.06 12.91 19.18
C ASP A 334 -7.30 14.31 19.77
N GLY A 335 -6.28 15.17 19.80
CA GLY A 335 -6.36 16.54 20.30
C GLY A 335 -7.26 17.46 19.47
N GLU A 336 -7.69 18.56 20.09
CA GLU A 336 -8.66 19.54 19.54
C GLU A 336 -8.29 20.06 18.13
N PHE A 337 -7.01 20.08 17.77
CA PHE A 337 -6.54 20.54 16.45
C PHE A 337 -7.08 19.69 15.29
N TYR A 338 -7.16 18.37 15.43
CA TYR A 338 -7.69 17.48 14.38
C TYR A 338 -9.22 17.52 14.34
N GLN A 339 -9.87 17.65 15.49
CA GLN A 339 -11.32 17.87 15.58
C GLN A 339 -11.71 19.22 14.93
N PHE A 340 -10.93 20.27 15.17
CA PHE A 340 -11.12 21.59 14.57
C PHE A 340 -10.86 21.59 13.06
N ARG A 341 -9.82 20.90 12.57
CA ARG A 341 -9.54 20.75 11.14
C ARG A 341 -10.63 19.95 10.41
N ASN A 342 -11.15 18.89 11.02
CA ASN A 342 -12.27 18.11 10.46
C ASN A 342 -13.60 18.87 10.52
N LEU A 343 -13.80 19.69 11.57
CA LEU A 343 -14.92 20.62 11.67
C LEU A 343 -14.85 21.67 10.56
N ILE A 344 -13.69 22.28 10.33
CA ILE A 344 -13.45 23.22 9.21
C ILE A 344 -13.69 22.52 7.87
N LYS A 345 -13.16 21.32 7.63
CA LYS A 345 -13.39 20.57 6.38
C LYS A 345 -14.87 20.20 6.15
N LYS A 346 -15.67 20.00 7.20
CA LYS A 346 -17.13 19.76 7.08
C LYS A 346 -17.94 21.05 6.90
N ILE A 347 -17.55 22.12 7.59
CA ILE A 347 -18.28 23.40 7.57
C ILE A 347 -17.96 24.20 6.30
N VAL A 348 -16.71 24.22 5.84
CA VAL A 348 -16.30 25.06 4.70
C VAL A 348 -17.05 24.71 3.41
N PRO A 349 -17.18 23.45 2.96
CA PRO A 349 -17.94 23.13 1.77
C PRO A 349 -19.43 23.45 1.91
N SER A 350 -20.03 23.20 3.08
CA SER A 350 -21.46 23.44 3.31
C SER A 350 -21.80 24.93 3.38
N VAL A 351 -20.93 25.75 3.97
CA VAL A 351 -21.06 27.22 3.99
C VAL A 351 -20.80 27.81 2.60
N LEU A 352 -19.79 27.32 1.88
CA LEU A 352 -19.49 27.79 0.52
C LEU A 352 -20.62 27.45 -0.45
N ILE A 353 -21.19 26.24 -0.39
CA ILE A 353 -22.37 25.83 -1.17
C ILE A 353 -23.59 26.70 -0.83
N LYS A 354 -23.79 27.03 0.45
CA LYS A 354 -24.89 27.90 0.89
C LYS A 354 -24.72 29.33 0.35
N TYR A 355 -23.51 29.88 0.40
CA TYR A 355 -23.20 31.20 -0.17
C TYR A 355 -23.35 31.24 -1.69
N LEU A 356 -22.86 30.20 -2.39
CA LEU A 356 -23.00 30.08 -3.84
C LEU A 356 -24.47 29.94 -4.27
N ARG A 357 -25.31 29.25 -3.49
CA ARG A 357 -26.77 29.20 -3.73
C ARG A 357 -27.44 30.56 -3.56
N ILE A 358 -27.08 31.32 -2.52
CA ILE A 358 -27.61 32.67 -2.30
C ILE A 358 -27.21 33.59 -3.45
N LEU A 359 -25.94 33.59 -3.86
CA LEU A 359 -25.46 34.39 -5.00
C LEU A 359 -26.18 34.02 -6.31
N LYS A 360 -26.44 32.73 -6.55
CA LYS A 360 -27.17 32.28 -7.74
C LYS A 360 -28.62 32.78 -7.78
N THR A 361 -29.30 32.81 -6.62
CA THR A 361 -30.69 33.32 -6.51
C THR A 361 -30.79 34.85 -6.66
N THR A 362 -29.74 35.58 -6.29
CA THR A 362 -29.71 37.05 -6.39
C THR A 362 -29.42 37.51 -7.82
N VAL A 363 -28.56 36.80 -8.55
CA VAL A 363 -28.24 37.10 -9.96
C VAL A 363 -29.38 36.72 -10.91
N SER A 364 -30.24 35.77 -10.55
CA SER A 364 -31.42 35.41 -11.35
C SER A 364 -32.65 36.32 -11.13
N ARG A 365 -32.52 37.37 -10.30
CA ARG A 365 -33.58 38.34 -9.98
C ARG A 365 -33.23 39.79 -10.37
N SER A 366 -32.11 39.98 -11.04
CA SER A 366 -31.69 41.19 -11.75
C SER A 366 -31.68 40.90 -13.24
#